data_AF-I0J7U0-F1
#
_entry.id   AF-I0J7U0-F1
#
_cell.length_a   1.000
_cell.length_b   1.000
_cell.length_c   1.000
_cell.angle_alpha   90.00
_cell.angle_beta   90.00
_cell.angle_gamma   90.00
#
_symmetry.space_group_name_H-M   'P 1'
#
loop_
_entity.id
_entity.type
_entity.pdbx_description
1 polymer ?
#
loop_
_entity_poly.entity_id
_entity_poly.type
_entity_poly.pdbx_seq_one_letter_code
_entity_poly.pdbx_strand_id
1 'polypeptide(L)' 'GSYMSGGVGFTQYATAAYTDDILDDFTYFGKEYVEDKFGLTEAPNNMDTVLDVGSEVTFYALEQFEEYPALLETI' A
#
# COMPACT_ATOMS: atom_id res chain seq x y z
N GLY A 1 13.06 10.56 -13.22
CA GLY A 1 13.31 10.76 -14.67
C GLY A 1 13.90 12.11 -14.98
N SER A 2 14.90 12.59 -14.22
CA SER A 2 15.54 13.89 -14.48
C SER A 2 17.04 13.80 -14.17
N TYR A 3 17.55 14.25 -13.01
CA TYR A 3 19.01 14.29 -12.73
C TYR A 3 19.80 12.99 -12.97
N MET A 4 19.19 11.83 -12.73
CA MET A 4 19.83 10.51 -12.93
C MET A 4 19.43 9.82 -14.25
N SER A 5 18.60 10.46 -15.08
CA SER A 5 18.19 9.97 -16.40
C SER A 5 17.74 11.12 -17.33
N GLY A 6 16.45 11.46 -17.36
CA GLY A 6 15.86 12.50 -18.23
C GLY A 6 15.01 11.95 -19.38
N GLY A 7 14.23 12.80 -20.07
CA GLY A 7 13.31 12.43 -21.16
C GLY A 7 11.86 12.31 -20.72
N VAL A 8 11.08 11.38 -21.30
CA VAL A 8 9.68 11.09 -20.93
C VAL A 8 9.49 10.90 -19.41
N GLY A 9 10.53 10.45 -18.72
CA GLY A 9 10.61 10.50 -17.27
C GLY A 9 9.90 9.32 -16.61
N PHE A 10 9.58 9.47 -15.33
CA PHE A 10 9.01 8.43 -14.48
C PHE A 10 7.72 8.94 -13.81
N THR A 11 6.93 9.68 -14.59
CA THR A 11 5.76 10.39 -14.06
C THR A 11 4.74 9.41 -13.48
N GLN A 12 4.41 8.33 -14.20
CA GLN A 12 3.43 7.33 -13.74
C GLN A 12 3.91 6.52 -12.54
N TYR A 13 5.22 6.23 -12.46
CA TYR A 13 5.82 5.64 -11.26
C TYR A 13 5.67 6.51 -10.01
N ALA A 14 5.61 7.84 -10.19
CA ALA A 14 5.39 8.74 -9.08
C ALA A 14 3.90 8.86 -8.77
N THR A 15 3.05 9.11 -9.79
CA THR A 15 1.60 9.34 -9.59
C THR A 15 0.91 8.16 -8.94
N ALA A 16 1.31 6.91 -9.23
CA ALA A 16 0.72 5.73 -8.60
C ALA A 16 0.70 5.75 -7.05
N ALA A 17 1.60 6.52 -6.41
CA ALA A 17 1.64 6.64 -4.95
C ALA A 17 0.90 7.87 -4.38
N TYR A 18 0.32 8.73 -5.23
CA TYR A 18 -0.36 9.95 -4.77
C TYR A 18 -1.58 10.35 -5.62
N THR A 19 -2.05 9.48 -6.52
CA THR A 19 -3.27 9.67 -7.30
C THR A 19 -4.28 8.58 -7.01
N ASP A 20 -5.55 8.92 -7.23
CA ASP A 20 -6.69 7.99 -7.19
C ASP A 20 -6.95 7.34 -5.82
N ASP A 21 -6.37 7.89 -4.74
CA ASP A 21 -6.52 7.48 -3.34
C ASP A 21 -6.22 5.99 -3.08
N ILE A 22 -5.53 5.32 -4.00
CA ILE A 22 -5.26 3.86 -3.93
C ILE A 22 -4.33 3.54 -2.75
N LEU A 23 -3.24 4.31 -2.59
CA LEU A 23 -2.32 4.12 -1.48
C LEU A 23 -2.97 4.49 -0.15
N ASP A 24 -3.81 5.53 -0.14
CA ASP A 24 -4.54 5.97 1.04
C ASP A 24 -5.46 4.86 1.54
N ASP A 25 -6.25 4.25 0.66
CA ASP A 25 -7.17 3.14 0.99
C ASP A 25 -6.45 1.96 1.65
N PHE A 26 -5.37 1.47 1.03
CA PHE A 26 -4.58 0.36 1.58
C PHE A 26 -3.95 0.70 2.95
N THR A 27 -3.55 1.96 3.13
CA THR A 27 -2.94 2.42 4.38
C THR A 27 -3.97 2.57 5.49
N TYR A 28 -5.18 3.05 5.17
CA TYR A 28 -6.27 3.14 6.14
C TYR A 28 -6.74 1.76 6.59
N PHE A 29 -6.89 0.81 5.66
CA PHE A 29 -7.17 -0.59 6.01
C PHE A 29 -6.12 -1.15 6.98
N GLY A 30 -4.82 -0.99 6.67
CA GLY A 30 -3.76 -1.47 7.56
C GLY A 30 -3.75 -0.79 8.92
N LYS A 31 -4.06 0.51 8.98
CA LYS A 31 -4.18 1.26 10.24
C LYS A 31 -5.34 0.73 11.10
N GLU A 32 -6.51 0.51 10.51
CA GLU A 32 -7.68 -0.02 11.21
C GLU A 32 -7.42 -1.44 11.71
N TYR A 33 -6.81 -2.30 10.89
CA TYR A 33 -6.41 -3.66 11.29
C TYR A 33 -5.49 -3.66 12.52
N VAL A 34 -4.48 -2.80 12.54
CA VAL A 34 -3.54 -2.68 13.68
C VAL A 34 -4.24 -2.13 14.91
N GLU A 35 -5.08 -1.10 14.74
CA GLU A 35 -5.82 -0.50 15.86
C GLU A 35 -6.78 -1.49 16.52
N ASP A 36 -7.50 -2.28 15.74
CA ASP A 36 -8.46 -3.26 16.25
C ASP A 36 -7.78 -4.49 16.88
N LYS A 37 -6.66 -4.96 16.30
CA LYS A 37 -6.00 -6.19 16.75
C LYS A 37 -5.05 -5.98 17.91
N PHE A 38 -4.30 -4.87 17.90
CA PHE A 38 -3.24 -4.62 18.87
C PHE A 38 -3.46 -3.34 19.67
N GLY A 39 -4.13 -2.34 19.10
CA GLY A 39 -4.05 -0.96 19.55
C GLY A 39 -2.83 -0.25 18.94
N LEU A 40 -3.01 1.02 18.59
CA LEU A 40 -1.94 1.80 17.96
C LEU A 40 -0.71 1.85 18.87
N THR A 41 0.44 1.45 18.33
CA THR A 41 1.75 1.40 19.02
C THR A 41 1.91 0.37 20.14
N GLU A 42 0.92 -0.49 20.36
CA GLU A 42 0.92 -1.49 21.43
C GLU A 42 1.36 -2.89 20.95
N ALA A 43 1.51 -3.08 19.64
CA ALA A 43 1.93 -4.36 19.08
C ALA A 43 3.38 -4.71 19.49
N PRO A 44 3.69 -5.99 19.79
CA PRO A 44 5.06 -6.41 20.09
C PRO A 44 6.02 -6.08 18.95
N ASN A 45 7.16 -5.46 19.26
CA ASN A 45 8.19 -5.15 18.25
C ASN A 45 9.06 -6.39 17.95
N ASN A 46 8.46 -7.39 17.32
CA ASN A 46 9.11 -8.65 16.92
C ASN A 46 8.72 -9.04 15.49
N MET A 47 9.32 -10.11 14.98
CA MET A 47 9.05 -10.58 13.61
C MET A 47 7.63 -11.11 13.44
N ASP A 48 6.98 -11.59 14.50
CA ASP A 48 5.61 -12.11 14.41
C ASP A 48 4.63 -11.00 14.03
N THR A 49 4.75 -9.81 14.64
CA THR A 49 3.95 -8.63 14.26
C THR A 49 4.26 -8.16 12.84
N VAL A 50 5.52 -8.22 12.41
CA VAL A 50 5.91 -7.84 11.04
C VAL A 50 5.28 -8.77 10.01
N LEU A 51 5.32 -10.09 10.26
CA LEU A 51 4.72 -11.08 9.36
C LEU A 51 3.19 -10.96 9.35
N ASP A 52 2.58 -10.75 10.50
CA ASP A 52 1.12 -10.64 10.62
C ASP A 52 0.57 -9.43 9.85
N VAL A 53 1.01 -8.22 10.23
CA VAL A 53 0.51 -6.98 9.60
C VAL A 53 0.98 -6.87 8.15
N GLY A 54 2.23 -7.24 7.87
CA GLY A 54 2.80 -7.18 6.53
C GLY A 54 2.09 -8.11 5.54
N SER A 55 1.77 -9.34 5.96
CA SER A 55 1.04 -10.27 5.11
C SER A 55 -0.41 -9.84 4.89
N GLU A 56 -1.12 -9.44 5.94
CA GLU A 56 -2.54 -9.06 5.83
C GLU A 56 -2.75 -7.89 4.87
N VAL A 57 -2.00 -6.80 5.05
CA VAL A 57 -2.12 -5.60 4.20
C VAL A 57 -1.70 -5.90 2.76
N THR A 58 -0.71 -6.79 2.57
CA THR A 58 -0.30 -7.20 1.22
C THR A 58 -1.39 -8.00 0.51
N PHE A 59 -2.04 -8.94 1.21
CA PHE A 59 -3.14 -9.71 0.63
C PHE A 59 -4.31 -8.81 0.26
N TYR A 60 -4.71 -7.90 1.15
CA TYR A 60 -5.77 -6.92 0.87
C TYR A 60 -5.47 -6.10 -0.39
N ALA A 61 -4.27 -5.50 -0.49
CA ALA A 61 -3.90 -4.71 -1.65
C ALA A 61 -3.95 -5.51 -2.97
N LEU A 62 -3.46 -6.75 -2.96
CA LEU A 62 -3.51 -7.63 -4.14
C LEU A 62 -4.94 -8.04 -4.49
N GLU A 63 -5.77 -8.34 -3.50
CA GLU A 63 -7.19 -8.65 -3.72
C GLU A 63 -7.92 -7.47 -4.36
N GLN A 64 -7.62 -6.23 -3.97
CA GLN A 64 -8.23 -5.06 -4.62
C GLN A 64 -7.84 -4.93 -6.11
N PHE A 65 -6.60 -5.29 -6.47
CA PHE A 65 -6.20 -5.35 -7.89
C PHE A 65 -6.90 -6.47 -8.67
N GLU A 66 -7.24 -7.58 -8.02
CA GLU A 66 -7.97 -8.69 -8.63
C GLU A 66 -9.47 -8.41 -8.75
N GLU A 67 -10.06 -7.79 -7.73
CA GLU A 67 -11.50 -7.50 -7.64
C GLU A 67 -11.93 -6.32 -8.51
N TYR A 68 -11.04 -5.33 -8.68
CA TYR A 68 -11.31 -4.14 -9.50
C TYR A 68 -10.36 -4.10 -10.72
N PRO A 69 -10.76 -4.68 -11.87
CA PRO A 69 -9.95 -4.65 -13.09
C PRO A 69 -9.55 -3.24 -13.55
N ALA A 70 -10.38 -2.23 -13.27
CA ALA A 70 -10.07 -0.82 -13.56
C ALA A 70 -8.94 -0.27 -12.68
N LEU A 71 -8.81 -0.76 -11.45
CA LEU A 71 -7.70 -0.41 -10.54
C LEU A 71 -6.38 -0.94 -11.09
N LEU A 72 -6.37 -2.19 -11.58
CA LEU A 72 -5.21 -2.80 -12.22
C LEU A 72 -4.79 -2.07 -13.50
N GLU A 73 -5.75 -1.55 -14.27
CA GLU A 73 -5.48 -0.79 -15.50
C GLU A 73 -4.97 0.64 -15.24
N THR A 74 -5.21 1.18 -14.05
CA THR A 74 -4.86 2.57 -13.69
C THR A 74 -3.38 2.74 -13.30
N ILE A 75 -2.68 1.66 -12.98
CA ILE A 75 -1.28 1.67 -12.50
C ILE A 75 -0.26 1.32 -13.59
#